data_AF-A0A564U7G2-F1
#
_entry.id   AF-A0A564U7G2-F1
#
_cell.length_a   1.000
_cell.length_b   1.000
_cell.length_c   1.000
_cell.angle_alpha   90.00
_cell.angle_beta   90.00
_cell.angle_gamma   90.00
#
_symmetry.space_group_name_H-M   'P 1'
#
loop_
_entity.id
_entity.type
_entity.pdbx_description
1 polymer ?
#
loop_
_entity_poly.entity_id
_entity_poly.type
_entity_poly.pdbx_seq_one_letter_code
_entity_poly.pdbx_strand_id
1 'polypeptide(L)'
;MDAFVMLQELLEQEQFELIFPERSISGQPDIRLVYLMNDAVESFLVFHNARITGEYRPDYEGEISASMSFEDTEYILVVHQGDSVVTIFFEDLLTDVHLYNYGEIGHFWMKDYEYLRQLEYRLAIMRDKYDYLGGEYCTPEERKLAMLVDFPPLNYCCYPAVPEQYIVPRVEPWVPTEEAIAVMEKLAAEADDKGLLKILKNYRKHPKPYIAKKIAAMLHRNAHAKVVDLLDEKLRKTVSGYKKRSFGEEMDVRCQQLMHKVEERRQQLQKEGKDSVILREEPFEIAKDSIGYQIHLMIWEKGILNRKVKIESYSLEKNKE
;
A
#
# COMPACT_ATOMS: atom_id res chain seq x y z
N MET A 1 7.69 2.34 17.49
CA MET A 1 8.18 3.74 17.53
C MET A 1 7.32 4.52 18.54
N ASP A 2 7.83 5.59 19.15
CA ASP A 2 7.10 6.35 20.17
C ASP A 2 6.00 7.25 19.56
N ALA A 3 4.82 7.30 20.18
CA ALA A 3 3.66 8.00 19.61
C ALA A 3 3.86 9.51 19.47
N PHE A 4 4.65 10.14 20.35
CA PHE A 4 4.96 11.57 20.26
C PHE A 4 5.98 11.85 19.15
N VAL A 5 6.89 10.92 18.88
CA VAL A 5 7.80 11.02 17.72
C VAL A 5 6.99 10.94 16.42
N MET A 6 6.05 10.00 16.32
CA MET A 6 5.14 9.91 15.18
C MET A 6 4.31 11.19 14.98
N LEU A 7 3.82 11.79 16.08
CA LEU A 7 3.11 13.07 16.02
C LEU A 7 3.99 14.19 15.48
N GLN A 8 5.24 14.29 15.97
CA GLN A 8 6.18 15.28 15.49
C GLN A 8 6.46 15.10 13.99
N GLU A 9 6.67 13.86 13.53
CA GLU A 9 6.90 13.55 12.11
C GLU A 9 5.73 14.01 11.23
N LEU A 10 4.47 13.76 11.64
CA LEU A 10 3.29 14.24 10.91
C LEU A 10 3.24 15.76 10.83
N LEU A 11 3.51 16.45 11.94
CA LEU A 11 3.49 17.91 12.00
C LEU A 11 4.58 18.54 11.13
N GLU A 12 5.78 17.94 11.10
CA GLU A 12 6.88 18.35 10.21
C GLU A 12 6.57 18.12 8.73
N GLN A 13 5.74 17.13 8.41
CA GLN A 13 5.27 16.82 7.06
C GLN A 13 3.99 17.58 6.68
N GLU A 14 3.52 18.49 7.54
CA GLU A 14 2.30 19.26 7.37
C GLU A 14 1.03 18.39 7.23
N GLN A 15 1.04 17.17 7.78
CA GLN A 15 -0.07 16.22 7.73
C GLN A 15 -0.88 16.29 9.03
N PHE A 16 -2.14 16.68 8.93
CA PHE A 16 -3.02 16.80 10.10
C PHE A 16 -4.48 16.50 9.76
N GLU A 17 -4.81 15.21 9.62
CA GLU A 17 -6.16 14.73 9.32
C GLU A 17 -6.80 14.05 10.54
N LEU A 18 -7.76 14.74 11.17
CA LEU A 18 -8.50 14.23 12.33
C LEU A 18 -9.75 13.45 11.93
N ILE A 19 -9.97 12.33 12.62
CA ILE A 19 -11.18 11.52 12.56
C ILE A 19 -11.87 11.57 13.92
N PHE A 20 -13.12 12.03 13.91
CA PHE A 20 -13.97 12.12 15.08
C PHE A 20 -14.82 10.85 15.23
N PRO A 21 -15.09 10.37 16.46
CA PRO A 21 -15.91 9.19 16.66
C PRO A 21 -17.38 9.46 16.32
N GLU A 22 -18.06 8.46 15.73
CA GLU A 22 -19.48 8.57 15.33
C GLU A 22 -20.43 8.76 16.54
N ARG A 23 -20.09 8.29 17.75
CA ARG A 23 -20.87 8.50 18.99
C ARG A 23 -19.99 8.56 20.25
N SER A 24 -20.10 9.63 21.04
CA SER A 24 -19.55 9.73 22.40
C SER A 24 -20.55 9.15 23.42
N ILE A 25 -20.21 8.03 24.06
CA ILE A 25 -21.09 7.40 25.08
C ILE A 25 -20.83 7.95 26.48
N SER A 26 -19.68 8.61 26.73
CA SER A 26 -19.35 9.10 28.08
C SER A 26 -18.26 10.19 28.08
N GLY A 27 -18.67 11.45 28.22
CA GLY A 27 -17.81 12.52 28.78
C GLY A 27 -16.78 13.15 27.85
N GLN A 28 -15.87 12.39 27.24
CA GLN A 28 -14.83 12.89 26.34
C GLN A 28 -14.46 11.81 25.29
N PRO A 29 -14.48 12.14 23.99
CA PRO A 29 -14.17 11.18 22.93
C PRO A 29 -12.67 10.95 22.74
N ASP A 30 -12.30 9.74 22.30
CA ASP A 30 -11.02 9.51 21.65
C ASP A 30 -11.04 10.13 20.24
N ILE A 31 -10.05 10.94 19.92
CA ILE A 31 -9.90 11.57 18.60
C ILE A 31 -8.71 10.92 17.91
N ARG A 32 -8.91 10.48 16.66
CA ARG A 32 -7.85 9.87 15.86
C ARG A 32 -7.20 10.90 14.96
N LEU A 33 -5.90 10.82 14.78
CA LEU A 33 -5.12 11.50 13.75
C LEU A 33 -4.57 10.41 12.82
N VAL A 34 -4.82 10.53 11.53
CA VAL A 34 -4.28 9.60 10.52
C VAL A 34 -2.76 9.67 10.54
N TYR A 35 -2.09 8.53 10.70
CA TYR A 35 -0.63 8.42 10.66
C TYR A 35 -0.14 7.80 9.34
N LEU A 36 -0.57 6.57 9.05
CA LEU A 36 -0.31 5.92 7.77
C LEU A 36 -1.56 5.17 7.33
N MET A 37 -1.97 5.43 6.09
CA MET A 37 -3.16 4.86 5.49
C MET A 37 -2.90 4.41 4.05
N ASN A 38 -2.85 3.09 3.85
CA ASN A 38 -2.71 2.46 2.54
C ASN A 38 -3.37 1.07 2.55
N ASP A 39 -3.32 0.33 1.44
CA ASP A 39 -3.99 -0.98 1.37
C ASP A 39 -3.43 -2.04 2.32
N ALA A 40 -2.23 -1.86 2.86
CA ALA A 40 -1.63 -2.77 3.83
C ALA A 40 -1.98 -2.41 5.28
N VAL A 41 -2.29 -1.14 5.57
CA VAL A 41 -2.46 -0.64 6.92
C VAL A 41 -3.35 0.60 7.02
N GLU A 42 -4.18 0.63 8.06
CA GLU A 42 -4.79 1.85 8.59
C GLU A 42 -4.24 2.05 10.00
N SER A 43 -3.52 3.14 10.23
CA SER A 43 -2.90 3.45 11.53
C SER A 43 -3.14 4.89 11.95
N PHE A 44 -3.33 5.06 13.25
CA PHE A 44 -3.75 6.31 13.86
C PHE A 44 -2.95 6.59 15.11
N LEU A 45 -2.74 7.88 15.38
CA LEU A 45 -2.48 8.37 16.72
C LEU A 45 -3.82 8.69 17.39
N VAL A 46 -4.01 8.20 18.60
CA VAL A 46 -5.27 8.35 19.35
C VAL A 46 -5.01 9.30 20.51
N PHE A 47 -5.60 10.48 20.44
CA PHE A 47 -5.70 11.41 21.56
C PHE A 47 -6.75 10.86 22.52
N HIS A 48 -6.29 10.23 23.61
CA HIS A 48 -7.16 9.59 24.58
C HIS A 48 -7.80 10.62 25.50
N ASN A 49 -9.10 10.44 25.78
CA ASN A 49 -9.89 11.34 26.63
C ASN A 49 -9.77 12.80 26.17
N ALA A 50 -9.96 13.03 24.86
CA ALA A 50 -9.64 14.31 24.25
C ALA A 50 -10.81 15.28 24.23
N ARG A 51 -10.49 16.59 24.24
CA ARG A 51 -11.44 17.67 23.91
C ARG A 51 -10.79 18.67 22.97
N ILE A 52 -11.61 19.28 22.12
CA ILE A 52 -11.17 20.29 21.17
C ILE A 52 -11.81 21.65 21.46
N THR A 53 -11.03 22.71 21.28
CA THR A 53 -11.51 24.08 21.18
C THR A 53 -10.96 24.74 19.91
N GLY A 54 -11.65 25.78 19.41
CA GLY A 54 -11.26 26.45 18.17
C GLY A 54 -11.93 25.84 16.94
N GLU A 55 -11.35 26.08 15.76
CA GLU A 55 -11.91 25.69 14.46
C GLU A 55 -10.89 24.81 13.70
N TYR A 56 -11.21 23.52 13.60
CA TYR A 56 -10.50 22.59 12.70
C TYR A 56 -11.07 22.69 11.29
N ARG A 57 -10.17 22.82 10.31
CA ARG A 57 -10.50 22.86 8.89
C ARG A 57 -10.00 21.57 8.23
N PRO A 58 -10.89 20.61 7.91
CA PRO A 58 -10.49 19.33 7.33
C PRO A 58 -9.88 19.47 5.93
N ASP A 59 -10.35 20.44 5.13
CA ASP A 59 -9.92 20.66 3.74
C ASP A 59 -8.80 21.72 3.62
N TYR A 60 -8.00 21.94 4.67
CA TYR A 60 -6.93 22.93 4.66
C TYR A 60 -5.66 22.39 3.98
N GLU A 61 -5.24 23.03 2.88
CA GLU A 61 -4.08 22.62 2.06
C GLU A 61 -2.86 23.55 2.22
N GLY A 62 -2.71 24.24 3.37
CA GLY A 62 -1.62 25.18 3.62
C GLY A 62 -0.65 24.75 4.71
N GLU A 63 0.40 25.56 4.93
CA GLU A 63 1.38 25.33 5.99
C GLU A 63 0.70 25.28 7.37
N ILE A 64 1.03 24.25 8.15
CA ILE A 64 0.61 24.15 9.54
C ILE A 64 1.78 24.51 10.46
N SER A 65 1.46 25.09 11.62
CA SER A 65 2.43 25.17 12.72
C SER A 65 1.78 24.67 13.99
N ALA A 66 2.57 23.96 14.79
CA ALA A 66 2.06 23.33 16.00
C ALA A 66 3.00 23.55 17.18
N SER A 67 2.40 23.60 18.36
CA SER A 67 3.13 23.61 19.62
C SER A 67 2.45 22.69 20.62
N MET A 68 3.25 22.07 21.47
CA MET A 68 2.77 21.15 22.49
C MET A 68 3.29 21.56 23.85
N SER A 69 2.41 21.60 24.85
CA SER A 69 2.74 21.75 26.26
C SER A 69 2.09 20.65 27.08
N PHE A 70 2.54 20.49 28.32
CA PHE A 70 1.91 19.63 29.31
C PHE A 70 1.65 20.47 30.55
N GLU A 71 0.39 20.62 30.91
CA GLU A 71 -0.07 21.47 32.02
C GLU A 71 -1.01 20.67 32.92
N ASP A 72 -0.86 20.84 34.23
CA ASP A 72 -1.56 20.09 35.28
C ASP A 72 -1.42 18.56 35.14
N THR A 73 -2.30 17.95 34.33
CA THR A 73 -2.40 16.50 34.12
C THR A 73 -2.67 16.11 32.67
N GLU A 74 -2.56 17.04 31.72
CA GLU A 74 -2.93 16.81 30.32
C GLU A 74 -1.96 17.48 29.35
N TYR A 75 -1.88 16.91 28.15
CA TYR A 75 -1.20 17.49 27.01
C TYR A 75 -2.11 18.49 26.31
N ILE A 76 -1.50 19.57 25.82
CA ILE A 76 -2.16 20.61 25.04
C ILE A 76 -1.42 20.72 23.71
N LEU A 77 -2.08 20.31 22.63
CA LEU A 77 -1.59 20.48 21.26
C LEU A 77 -2.34 21.63 20.59
N VAL A 78 -1.63 22.71 20.27
CA VAL A 78 -2.16 23.84 19.52
C VAL A 78 -1.67 23.73 18.08
N VAL A 79 -2.59 23.68 17.12
CA VAL A 79 -2.29 23.62 15.68
C VAL A 79 -2.93 24.80 14.97
N HIS A 80 -2.10 25.53 14.21
CA HIS A 80 -2.51 26.63 13.36
C HIS A 80 -2.70 26.13 11.92
N GLN A 81 -3.87 26.42 11.35
CA GLN A 81 -4.23 26.19 9.95
C GLN A 81 -4.51 27.56 9.30
N GLY A 82 -3.43 28.28 8.97
CA GLY A 82 -3.47 29.69 8.58
C GLY A 82 -3.98 30.57 9.72
N ASP A 83 -5.06 31.31 9.48
CA ASP A 83 -5.72 32.15 10.50
C ASP A 83 -6.61 31.35 11.48
N SER A 84 -6.83 30.06 11.21
CA SER A 84 -7.59 29.17 12.08
C SER A 84 -6.69 28.52 13.11
N VAL A 85 -7.21 28.30 14.32
CA VAL A 85 -6.50 27.57 15.37
C VAL A 85 -7.41 26.50 15.93
N VAL A 86 -6.88 25.30 16.03
CA VAL A 86 -7.48 24.18 16.76
C VAL A 86 -6.58 23.81 17.93
N THR A 87 -7.16 23.61 19.11
CA THR A 87 -6.44 23.14 20.30
C THR A 87 -7.05 21.84 20.76
N ILE A 88 -6.21 20.81 20.91
CA ILE A 88 -6.57 19.48 21.42
C ILE A 88 -5.96 19.33 22.81
N PHE A 89 -6.81 19.09 23.79
CA PHE A 89 -6.40 18.70 25.14
C PHE A 89 -6.64 17.21 25.28
N PHE A 90 -5.67 16.46 25.80
CA PHE A 90 -5.75 15.00 25.91
C PHE A 90 -4.87 14.46 27.04
N GLU A 91 -5.24 13.31 27.60
CA GLU A 91 -4.50 12.71 28.72
C GLU A 91 -3.31 11.88 28.25
N ASP A 92 -3.48 11.15 27.14
CA ASP A 92 -2.45 10.25 26.61
C ASP A 92 -2.51 10.18 25.08
N LEU A 93 -1.40 9.78 24.46
CA LEU A 93 -1.26 9.60 23.02
C LEU A 93 -0.91 8.15 22.71
N LEU A 94 -1.87 7.43 22.13
CA LEU A 94 -1.74 6.00 21.85
C LEU A 94 -1.59 5.74 20.35
N THR A 95 -1.05 4.57 19.99
CA THR A 95 -1.04 4.09 18.59
C THR A 95 -2.14 3.04 18.39
N ASP A 96 -2.96 3.21 17.34
CA ASP A 96 -3.98 2.25 16.92
C ASP A 96 -3.65 1.77 15.50
N VAL A 97 -3.34 0.47 15.33
CA VAL A 97 -2.78 -0.06 14.07
C VAL A 97 -3.59 -1.26 13.60
N HIS A 98 -4.10 -1.19 12.38
CA HIS A 98 -4.85 -2.26 11.73
C HIS A 98 -4.14 -2.72 10.47
N LEU A 99 -3.72 -3.99 10.45
CA LEU A 99 -3.02 -4.60 9.32
C LEU A 99 -3.98 -5.45 8.48
N TYR A 100 -3.91 -5.27 7.17
CA TYR A 100 -4.84 -5.89 6.23
C TYR A 100 -4.15 -6.83 5.24
N ASN A 101 -4.91 -7.79 4.70
CA ASN A 101 -4.43 -8.68 3.66
C ASN A 101 -4.48 -7.96 2.31
N TYR A 102 -3.32 -7.47 1.88
CA TYR A 102 -3.14 -6.78 0.60
C TYR A 102 -2.60 -7.69 -0.52
N GLY A 103 -2.58 -9.01 -0.31
CA GLY A 103 -1.98 -9.96 -1.26
C GLY A 103 -2.72 -10.01 -2.60
N GLU A 104 -4.01 -9.72 -2.58
CA GLU A 104 -4.87 -9.69 -3.76
C GLU A 104 -5.40 -8.28 -4.05
N ILE A 105 -4.75 -7.25 -3.53
CA ILE A 105 -5.07 -5.87 -3.89
C ILE A 105 -4.46 -5.54 -5.25
N GLY A 106 -5.18 -4.80 -6.08
CA GLY A 106 -4.62 -4.29 -7.32
C GLY A 106 -5.35 -3.10 -7.93
N HIS A 107 -4.56 -2.10 -8.32
CA HIS A 107 -4.99 -0.84 -8.93
C HIS A 107 -4.50 -0.71 -10.36
N PHE A 108 -5.37 -0.26 -11.27
CA PHE A 108 -5.08 -0.21 -12.71
C PHE A 108 -4.98 1.21 -13.25
N TRP A 109 -4.30 2.11 -12.52
CA TRP A 109 -4.12 3.51 -12.90
C TRP A 109 -3.26 3.72 -14.15
N MET A 110 -2.29 2.82 -14.35
CA MET A 110 -1.35 2.86 -15.47
C MET A 110 -1.56 1.67 -16.40
N LYS A 111 -1.47 1.90 -17.72
CA LYS A 111 -1.66 0.88 -18.75
C LYS A 111 -0.39 0.08 -19.02
N ASP A 112 -0.58 -1.13 -19.52
CA ASP A 112 0.45 -2.10 -19.89
C ASP A 112 1.28 -2.62 -18.72
N TYR A 113 1.60 -3.91 -18.75
CA TYR A 113 2.40 -4.59 -17.74
C TYR A 113 1.77 -4.58 -16.35
N GLU A 114 0.44 -4.68 -16.32
CA GLU A 114 -0.41 -4.52 -15.16
C GLU A 114 0.04 -5.42 -14.01
N TYR A 115 0.39 -6.68 -14.30
CA TYR A 115 0.88 -7.65 -13.30
C TYR A 115 2.18 -7.24 -12.61
N LEU A 116 3.10 -6.55 -13.31
CA LEU A 116 4.34 -6.04 -12.70
C LEU A 116 4.12 -4.74 -11.95
N ARG A 117 3.22 -3.88 -12.44
CA ARG A 117 2.80 -2.68 -11.70
C ARG A 117 2.06 -3.06 -10.42
N GLN A 118 1.27 -4.14 -10.41
CA GLN A 118 0.66 -4.65 -9.19
C GLN A 118 1.69 -5.15 -8.17
N LEU A 119 2.79 -5.74 -8.64
CA LEU A 119 3.90 -6.11 -7.76
C LEU A 119 4.60 -4.86 -7.23
N GLU A 120 4.89 -3.90 -8.10
CA GLU A 120 5.51 -2.63 -7.71
C GLU A 120 4.71 -1.90 -6.63
N TYR A 121 3.40 -1.73 -6.86
CA TYR A 121 2.49 -1.12 -5.90
C TYR A 121 2.47 -1.84 -4.56
N ARG A 122 2.26 -3.16 -4.56
CA ARG A 122 2.19 -3.96 -3.32
C ARG A 122 3.52 -3.96 -2.56
N LEU A 123 4.65 -3.86 -3.27
CA LEU A 123 5.97 -3.70 -2.65
C LEU A 123 6.15 -2.29 -2.07
N ALA A 124 5.65 -1.25 -2.74
CA ALA A 124 5.69 0.13 -2.26
C ALA A 124 4.91 0.28 -0.94
N ILE A 125 3.64 -0.12 -0.88
CA ILE A 125 2.84 -0.03 0.36
C ILE A 125 3.40 -0.91 1.49
N MET A 126 4.04 -2.04 1.16
CA MET A 126 4.75 -2.88 2.12
C MET A 126 5.97 -2.16 2.68
N ARG A 127 6.69 -1.40 1.84
CA ARG A 127 7.84 -0.60 2.26
C ARG A 127 7.41 0.58 3.11
N ASP A 128 6.34 1.29 2.76
CA ASP A 128 5.78 2.36 3.59
C ASP A 128 5.42 1.82 4.97
N LYS A 129 4.72 0.69 5.03
CA LYS A 129 4.41 0.03 6.31
C LYS A 129 5.68 -0.25 7.12
N TYR A 130 6.75 -0.72 6.49
CA TYR A 130 8.02 -1.00 7.16
C TYR A 130 8.74 0.26 7.64
N ASP A 131 8.81 1.30 6.81
CA ASP A 131 9.57 2.52 7.09
C ASP A 131 8.89 3.38 8.17
N TYR A 132 7.56 3.54 8.11
CA TYR A 132 6.81 4.41 9.02
C TYR A 132 6.41 3.75 10.34
N LEU A 133 6.04 2.46 10.33
CA LEU A 133 5.61 1.76 11.56
C LEU A 133 6.74 0.93 12.17
N GLY A 134 7.72 0.53 11.37
CA GLY A 134 8.85 -0.28 11.79
C GLY A 134 8.66 -1.78 11.58
N GLY A 135 9.75 -2.52 11.74
CA GLY A 135 9.80 -3.96 11.47
C GLY A 135 8.83 -4.79 12.31
N GLU A 136 8.44 -4.35 13.50
CA GLU A 136 7.54 -5.09 14.40
C GLU A 136 6.15 -5.35 13.79
N TYR A 137 5.71 -4.50 12.87
CA TYR A 137 4.45 -4.64 12.11
C TYR A 137 4.61 -5.42 10.78
N CYS A 138 5.81 -5.95 10.54
CA CYS A 138 6.16 -6.71 9.34
C CYS A 138 6.65 -8.11 9.71
N THR A 139 6.13 -9.11 9.01
CA THR A 139 6.67 -10.47 9.08
C THR A 139 8.14 -10.49 8.59
N PRO A 140 8.96 -11.49 8.98
CA PRO A 140 10.34 -11.58 8.53
C PRO A 140 10.52 -11.64 7.01
N GLU A 141 9.51 -12.13 6.27
CA GLU A 141 9.58 -12.18 4.81
C GLU A 141 9.15 -10.86 4.17
N GLU A 142 8.19 -10.12 4.74
CA GLU A 142 7.88 -8.75 4.29
C GLU A 142 9.08 -7.84 4.39
N ARG A 143 9.83 -7.89 5.50
CA ARG A 143 11.04 -7.09 5.67
C ARG A 143 12.06 -7.31 4.54
N LYS A 144 12.12 -8.53 3.98
CA LYS A 144 12.99 -8.84 2.84
C LYS A 144 12.38 -8.35 1.53
N LEU A 145 11.09 -8.63 1.30
CA LEU A 145 10.41 -8.26 0.07
C LEU A 145 10.32 -6.74 -0.08
N ALA A 146 10.10 -5.99 1.01
CA ALA A 146 10.06 -4.52 1.04
C ALA A 146 11.34 -3.87 0.47
N MET A 147 12.48 -4.57 0.53
CA MET A 147 13.73 -4.06 -0.04
C MET A 147 13.67 -3.99 -1.57
N LEU A 148 12.77 -4.73 -2.23
CA LEU A 148 12.61 -4.70 -3.68
C LEU A 148 12.15 -3.36 -4.24
N VAL A 149 11.63 -2.45 -3.42
CA VAL A 149 11.39 -1.05 -3.84
C VAL A 149 12.71 -0.36 -4.20
N ASP A 150 13.82 -0.79 -3.60
CA ASP A 150 15.17 -0.37 -3.95
C ASP A 150 15.77 -1.20 -5.10
N PHE A 151 14.96 -1.97 -5.85
CA PHE A 151 15.39 -2.69 -7.06
C PHE A 151 14.83 -2.02 -8.33
N PRO A 152 15.64 -1.18 -9.02
CA PRO A 152 15.15 -0.36 -10.14
C PRO A 152 14.45 -1.08 -11.29
N PRO A 153 14.81 -2.33 -11.64
CA PRO A 153 14.08 -3.07 -12.67
C PRO A 153 12.65 -3.51 -12.28
N LEU A 154 12.25 -3.38 -11.01
CA LEU A 154 10.90 -3.71 -10.51
C LEU A 154 10.32 -2.59 -9.62
N ASN A 155 10.75 -1.34 -9.81
CA ASN A 155 10.16 -0.19 -9.12
C ASN A 155 9.68 0.87 -10.13
N TYR A 156 9.26 2.04 -9.63
CA TYR A 156 8.77 3.14 -10.47
C TYR A 156 9.69 3.57 -11.63
N CYS A 157 10.99 3.26 -11.60
CA CYS A 157 11.92 3.57 -12.69
C CYS A 157 11.58 2.82 -13.99
N CYS A 158 10.97 1.65 -13.88
CA CYS A 158 10.57 0.82 -15.01
C CYS A 158 9.06 0.55 -15.03
N TYR A 159 8.42 0.45 -13.86
CA TYR A 159 7.00 0.09 -13.69
C TYR A 159 6.29 1.01 -12.69
N PRO A 160 6.16 2.32 -12.96
CA PRO A 160 5.42 3.19 -12.06
C PRO A 160 3.96 2.71 -11.96
N ALA A 161 3.51 2.26 -10.79
CA ALA A 161 2.10 1.87 -10.64
C ALA A 161 1.18 3.09 -10.54
N VAL A 162 1.71 4.23 -10.10
CA VAL A 162 1.01 5.51 -9.93
C VAL A 162 1.37 6.54 -11.01
N PRO A 163 0.50 7.55 -11.24
CA PRO A 163 0.85 8.75 -11.98
C PRO A 163 2.09 9.47 -11.41
N GLU A 164 2.81 10.20 -12.27
CA GLU A 164 4.09 10.86 -11.93
C GLU A 164 4.01 11.79 -10.72
N GLN A 165 2.88 12.49 -10.53
CA GLN A 165 2.66 13.41 -9.41
C GLN A 165 2.68 12.73 -8.03
N TYR A 166 2.52 11.40 -7.97
CA TYR A 166 2.53 10.62 -6.74
C TYR A 166 3.84 9.84 -6.54
N ILE A 167 4.80 9.97 -7.44
CA ILE A 167 6.10 9.29 -7.33
C ILE A 167 7.01 10.09 -6.40
N VAL A 168 7.49 9.46 -5.34
CA VAL A 168 8.55 10.02 -4.48
C VAL A 168 9.92 9.81 -5.15
N PRO A 169 10.64 10.88 -5.54
CA PRO A 169 11.93 10.76 -6.21
C PRO A 169 13.00 10.16 -5.28
N ARG A 170 13.92 9.39 -5.87
CA ARG A 170 15.08 8.82 -5.18
C ARG A 170 16.36 9.52 -5.61
N VAL A 171 17.32 9.62 -4.70
CA VAL A 171 18.63 10.24 -4.96
C VAL A 171 19.42 9.44 -6.01
N GLU A 172 19.48 8.11 -5.86
CA GLU A 172 20.16 7.20 -6.80
C GLU A 172 19.17 6.16 -7.39
N PRO A 173 18.27 6.56 -8.30
CA PRO A 173 17.14 5.73 -8.73
C PRO A 173 17.55 4.48 -9.54
N TRP A 174 18.79 4.41 -10.01
CA TRP A 174 19.31 3.31 -10.85
C TRP A 174 20.33 2.43 -10.14
N VAL A 175 20.59 2.64 -8.85
CA VAL A 175 21.51 1.82 -8.07
C VAL A 175 20.68 0.97 -7.11
N PRO A 176 20.72 -0.37 -7.22
CA PRO A 176 20.02 -1.21 -6.27
C PRO A 176 20.78 -1.27 -4.95
N THR A 177 20.07 -1.38 -3.83
CA THR A 177 20.70 -1.79 -2.56
C THR A 177 21.15 -3.24 -2.64
N GLU A 178 22.11 -3.63 -1.79
CA GLU A 178 22.60 -5.01 -1.79
C GLU A 178 21.53 -6.01 -1.35
N GLU A 179 20.67 -5.60 -0.43
CA GLU A 179 19.53 -6.36 0.05
C GLU A 179 18.53 -6.62 -1.09
N ALA A 180 18.16 -5.59 -1.85
CA ALA A 180 17.19 -5.68 -2.93
C ALA A 180 17.66 -6.62 -4.05
N ILE A 181 18.90 -6.45 -4.51
CA ILE A 181 19.45 -7.30 -5.56
C ILE A 181 19.69 -8.73 -5.07
N ALA A 182 20.04 -8.94 -3.80
CA ALA A 182 20.16 -10.27 -3.22
C ALA A 182 18.82 -11.03 -3.21
N VAL A 183 17.71 -10.34 -2.91
CA VAL A 183 16.36 -10.93 -2.98
C VAL A 183 16.05 -11.37 -4.42
N MET A 184 16.31 -10.53 -5.42
CA MET A 184 16.07 -10.88 -6.82
C MET A 184 16.98 -12.01 -7.33
N GLU A 185 18.25 -12.04 -6.92
CA GLU A 185 19.14 -13.15 -7.26
C GLU A 185 18.67 -14.47 -6.65
N LYS A 186 18.18 -14.44 -5.41
CA LYS A 186 17.60 -15.59 -4.74
C LYS A 186 16.35 -16.09 -5.47
N LEU A 187 15.44 -15.19 -5.86
CA LEU A 187 14.25 -15.52 -6.65
C LEU A 187 14.63 -16.15 -8.01
N ALA A 188 15.61 -15.56 -8.71
CA ALA A 188 16.09 -16.11 -9.98
C ALA A 188 16.72 -17.50 -9.81
N ALA A 189 17.47 -17.73 -8.73
CA ALA A 189 18.06 -19.03 -8.43
C ALA A 189 17.00 -20.08 -8.07
N GLU A 190 16.01 -19.73 -7.23
CA GLU A 190 14.90 -20.62 -6.86
C GLU A 190 14.04 -21.02 -8.08
N ALA A 191 13.91 -20.12 -9.06
CA ALA A 191 13.20 -20.39 -10.32
C ALA A 191 14.06 -21.10 -11.39
N ASP A 192 15.34 -21.43 -11.10
CA ASP A 192 16.36 -21.94 -12.03
C ASP A 192 16.57 -21.06 -13.28
N ASP A 193 16.40 -19.73 -13.14
CA ASP A 193 16.58 -18.77 -14.21
C ASP A 193 18.04 -18.29 -14.31
N LYS A 194 18.86 -19.13 -14.92
CA LYS A 194 20.31 -18.86 -15.11
C LYS A 194 20.58 -17.60 -15.94
N GLY A 195 19.68 -17.27 -16.86
CA GLY A 195 19.79 -16.10 -17.74
C GLY A 195 19.60 -14.81 -16.95
N LEU A 196 18.52 -14.73 -16.17
CA LEU A 196 18.25 -13.60 -15.29
C LEU A 196 19.32 -13.48 -14.19
N LEU A 197 19.70 -14.58 -13.56
CA LEU A 197 20.74 -14.58 -12.53
C LEU A 197 22.08 -14.04 -13.04
N LYS A 198 22.46 -14.36 -14.28
CA LYS A 198 23.70 -13.85 -14.88
C LYS A 198 23.67 -12.33 -15.06
N ILE A 199 22.56 -11.77 -15.54
CA ILE A 199 22.45 -10.32 -15.74
C ILE A 199 22.31 -9.56 -14.42
N LEU A 200 21.65 -10.14 -13.40
CA LEU A 200 21.57 -9.59 -12.05
C LEU A 200 22.97 -9.44 -11.45
N LYS A 201 23.81 -10.48 -11.51
CA LYS A 201 25.21 -10.42 -11.05
C LYS A 201 26.05 -9.35 -11.76
N ASN A 202 25.77 -9.11 -13.04
CA ASN A 202 26.42 -8.03 -13.79
C ASN A 202 25.90 -6.65 -13.36
N TYR A 203 24.60 -6.52 -13.12
CA TYR A 203 23.97 -5.29 -12.66
C TYR A 203 24.46 -4.89 -11.26
N ARG A 204 24.62 -5.85 -10.33
CA ARG A 204 25.23 -5.62 -9.01
C ARG A 204 26.58 -4.93 -9.11
N LYS A 205 27.46 -5.40 -10.01
CA LYS A 205 28.79 -4.83 -10.22
C LYS A 205 28.78 -3.51 -10.97
N HIS A 206 27.81 -3.35 -11.88
CA HIS A 206 27.72 -2.23 -12.81
C HIS A 206 26.27 -1.75 -12.91
N PRO A 207 25.78 -0.95 -11.93
CA PRO A 207 24.40 -0.50 -11.88
C PRO A 207 24.17 0.63 -12.90
N LYS A 208 24.05 0.25 -14.18
CA LYS A 208 23.81 1.18 -15.28
C LYS A 208 22.33 1.17 -15.68
N PRO A 209 21.72 2.33 -15.96
CA PRO A 209 20.31 2.42 -16.33
C PRO A 209 19.88 1.49 -17.48
N TYR A 210 20.74 1.32 -18.50
CA TYR A 210 20.42 0.43 -19.63
C TYR A 210 20.41 -1.06 -19.25
N ILE A 211 21.18 -1.46 -18.23
CA ILE A 211 21.17 -2.84 -17.71
C ILE A 211 19.87 -3.04 -16.91
N ALA A 212 19.49 -2.06 -16.09
CA ALA A 212 18.23 -2.11 -15.35
C ALA A 212 17.02 -2.27 -16.30
N LYS A 213 16.94 -1.43 -17.33
CA LYS A 213 15.89 -1.52 -18.38
C LYS A 213 15.90 -2.86 -19.12
N LYS A 214 17.08 -3.46 -19.33
CA LYS A 214 17.19 -4.79 -19.93
C LYS A 214 16.65 -5.88 -19.00
N ILE A 215 16.91 -5.81 -17.70
CA ILE A 215 16.35 -6.73 -16.71
C ILE A 215 14.83 -6.55 -16.62
N ALA A 216 14.34 -5.31 -16.58
CA ALA A 216 12.91 -5.02 -16.64
C ALA A 216 12.27 -5.70 -17.87
N ALA A 217 12.83 -5.45 -19.06
CA ALA A 217 12.38 -6.11 -20.29
C ALA A 217 12.46 -7.64 -20.26
N MET A 218 13.33 -8.24 -19.43
CA MET A 218 13.36 -9.68 -19.19
C MET A 218 12.20 -10.13 -18.31
N LEU A 219 11.86 -9.42 -17.23
CA LEU A 219 10.73 -9.75 -16.34
C LEU A 219 9.39 -9.82 -17.09
N HIS A 220 9.25 -9.13 -18.23
CA HIS A 220 8.07 -9.24 -19.08
C HIS A 220 7.96 -10.50 -19.92
N ARG A 221 9.06 -11.21 -20.16
CA ARG A 221 9.08 -12.29 -21.17
C ARG A 221 8.56 -13.57 -20.58
N ASN A 222 7.93 -14.37 -21.43
CA ASN A 222 7.48 -15.72 -21.07
C ASN A 222 8.63 -16.58 -20.51
N ALA A 223 9.85 -16.39 -21.02
CA ALA A 223 11.05 -17.10 -20.57
C ALA A 223 11.41 -16.87 -19.09
N HIS A 224 10.96 -15.76 -18.49
CA HIS A 224 11.28 -15.35 -17.12
C HIS A 224 10.03 -15.32 -16.22
N ALA A 225 8.89 -15.85 -16.69
CA ALA A 225 7.60 -15.79 -15.99
C ALA A 225 7.65 -16.40 -14.59
N LYS A 226 8.35 -17.54 -14.46
CA LYS A 226 8.49 -18.27 -13.18
C LYS A 226 9.05 -17.40 -12.04
N VAL A 227 9.95 -16.46 -12.34
CA VAL A 227 10.53 -15.57 -11.32
C VAL A 227 9.48 -14.59 -10.80
N VAL A 228 8.68 -14.03 -11.71
CA VAL A 228 7.61 -13.08 -11.39
C VAL A 228 6.47 -13.80 -10.66
N ASP A 229 6.10 -15.00 -11.10
CA ASP A 229 5.05 -15.80 -10.47
C ASP A 229 5.46 -16.24 -9.05
N LEU A 230 6.73 -16.64 -8.87
CA LEU A 230 7.28 -16.99 -7.56
C LEU A 230 7.28 -15.79 -6.60
N LEU A 231 7.58 -14.60 -7.09
CA LEU A 231 7.52 -13.37 -6.28
C LEU A 231 6.07 -13.06 -5.87
N ASP A 232 5.12 -13.13 -6.79
CA ASP A 232 3.70 -12.92 -6.49
C ASP A 232 3.18 -13.95 -5.47
N GLU A 233 3.53 -15.23 -5.64
CA GLU A 233 3.17 -16.30 -4.72
C GLU A 233 3.74 -16.06 -3.31
N LYS A 234 5.03 -15.72 -3.21
CA LYS A 234 5.67 -15.39 -1.93
C LYS A 234 5.02 -14.19 -1.27
N LEU A 235 4.72 -13.13 -2.02
CA LEU A 235 4.04 -11.95 -1.49
C LEU A 235 2.67 -12.34 -0.93
N ARG A 236 1.82 -12.98 -1.73
CA ARG A 236 0.47 -13.43 -1.31
C ARG A 236 0.51 -14.30 -0.06
N LYS A 237 1.41 -15.29 -0.04
CA LYS A 237 1.58 -16.19 1.09
C LYS A 237 2.05 -15.47 2.35
N THR A 238 2.91 -14.48 2.19
CA THR A 238 3.47 -13.73 3.31
C THR A 238 2.40 -12.91 4.03
N VAL A 239 1.46 -12.33 3.29
CA VAL A 239 0.45 -11.40 3.82
C VAL A 239 -0.91 -12.06 4.07
N SER A 240 -1.06 -13.35 3.73
CA SER A 240 -2.32 -14.08 3.85
C SER A 240 -2.82 -14.23 5.29
N GLY A 241 -1.93 -14.05 6.28
CA GLY A 241 -2.27 -14.12 7.70
C GLY A 241 -2.95 -12.86 8.25
N TYR A 242 -2.95 -11.75 7.51
CA TYR A 242 -3.63 -10.52 7.93
C TYR A 242 -5.14 -10.61 7.74
N LYS A 243 -5.89 -9.80 8.51
CA LYS A 243 -7.34 -9.73 8.39
C LYS A 243 -7.75 -9.18 7.03
N LYS A 244 -8.90 -9.61 6.53
CA LYS A 244 -9.57 -8.90 5.43
C LYS A 244 -10.34 -7.72 6.00
N ARG A 245 -10.53 -6.67 5.20
CA ARG A 245 -11.39 -5.55 5.59
C ARG A 245 -12.85 -6.01 5.74
N SER A 246 -13.58 -5.35 6.62
CA SER A 246 -15.03 -5.47 6.77
C SER A 246 -15.66 -4.08 6.61
N PHE A 247 -16.73 -4.01 5.81
CA PHE A 247 -17.41 -2.75 5.48
C PHE A 247 -18.80 -2.65 6.12
N GLY A 248 -19.05 -3.49 7.13
CA GLY A 248 -20.37 -3.70 7.74
C GLY A 248 -21.14 -4.82 7.06
N GLU A 249 -22.01 -5.47 7.82
CA GLU A 249 -22.68 -6.73 7.45
C GLU A 249 -23.36 -6.66 6.07
N GLU A 250 -24.12 -5.59 5.79
CA GLU A 250 -24.82 -5.46 4.52
C GLU A 250 -23.86 -5.34 3.33
N MET A 251 -22.82 -4.50 3.45
CA MET A 251 -21.85 -4.30 2.38
C MET A 251 -20.99 -5.55 2.18
N ASP A 252 -20.61 -6.23 3.26
CA ASP A 252 -19.86 -7.49 3.21
C ASP A 252 -20.62 -8.58 2.46
N VAL A 253 -21.94 -8.68 2.65
CA VAL A 253 -22.80 -9.60 1.87
C VAL A 253 -22.77 -9.24 0.39
N ARG A 254 -22.84 -7.96 0.03
CA ARG A 254 -22.75 -7.51 -1.38
C ARG A 254 -21.38 -7.81 -1.98
N CYS A 255 -20.29 -7.59 -1.23
CA CYS A 255 -18.92 -7.93 -1.63
C CYS A 255 -18.77 -9.43 -1.91
N GLN A 256 -19.34 -10.29 -1.05
CA GLN A 256 -19.34 -11.74 -1.23
C GLN A 256 -20.13 -12.18 -2.47
N GLN A 257 -21.30 -11.59 -2.70
CA GLN A 257 -22.10 -11.86 -3.90
C GLN A 257 -21.35 -11.48 -5.18
N LEU A 258 -20.68 -10.32 -5.19
CA LEU A 258 -19.86 -9.93 -6.32
C LEU A 258 -18.67 -10.87 -6.53
N MET A 259 -17.98 -11.26 -5.45
CA MET A 259 -16.89 -12.24 -5.49
C MET A 259 -17.35 -13.57 -6.09
N HIS A 260 -18.54 -14.07 -5.71
CA HIS A 260 -19.09 -15.30 -6.26
C HIS A 260 -19.28 -15.21 -7.78
N LYS A 261 -19.87 -14.11 -8.27
CA LYS A 261 -20.06 -13.85 -9.71
C LYS A 261 -18.73 -13.81 -10.47
N VAL A 262 -17.69 -13.17 -9.91
CA VAL A 262 -16.37 -13.12 -10.54
C VAL A 262 -15.68 -14.49 -10.51
N GLU A 263 -15.87 -15.27 -9.46
CA GLU A 263 -15.36 -16.64 -9.37
C GLU A 263 -16.00 -17.56 -10.43
N GLU A 264 -17.31 -17.46 -10.66
CA GLU A 264 -17.97 -18.17 -11.76
C GLU A 264 -17.39 -17.79 -13.13
N ARG A 265 -17.13 -16.49 -13.34
CA ARG A 265 -16.46 -16.02 -14.56
C ARG A 265 -15.05 -16.60 -14.70
N ARG A 266 -14.27 -16.63 -13.61
CA ARG A 266 -12.93 -17.24 -13.57
C ARG A 266 -12.98 -18.72 -13.94
N GLN A 267 -13.92 -19.48 -13.39
CA GLN A 267 -14.12 -20.90 -13.72
C GLN A 267 -14.51 -21.10 -15.19
N GLN A 268 -15.32 -20.20 -15.75
CA GLN A 268 -15.66 -20.22 -17.17
C GLN A 268 -14.42 -19.98 -18.06
N LEU A 269 -13.58 -19.00 -17.71
CA LEU A 269 -12.30 -18.76 -18.41
C LEU A 269 -11.36 -19.97 -18.33
N GLN A 270 -11.31 -20.64 -17.18
CA GLN A 270 -10.51 -21.85 -17.01
C GLN A 270 -10.99 -22.97 -17.95
N LYS A 271 -12.30 -23.16 -18.12
CA LYS A 271 -12.87 -24.10 -19.10
C LYS A 271 -12.56 -23.71 -20.55
N GLU A 272 -12.38 -22.42 -20.83
CA GLU A 272 -11.90 -21.91 -22.12
C GLU A 272 -10.38 -22.03 -22.29
N GLY A 273 -9.65 -22.58 -21.31
CA GLY A 273 -8.20 -22.71 -21.33
C GLY A 273 -7.45 -21.39 -21.13
N LYS A 274 -8.06 -20.42 -20.42
CA LYS A 274 -7.47 -19.14 -20.06
C LYS A 274 -7.20 -19.10 -18.56
N ASP A 275 -5.97 -18.73 -18.20
CA ASP A 275 -5.59 -18.47 -16.82
C ASP A 275 -5.99 -17.05 -16.42
N SER A 276 -6.37 -16.85 -15.17
CA SER A 276 -6.69 -15.52 -14.65
C SER A 276 -6.49 -15.42 -13.14
N VAL A 277 -6.33 -14.20 -12.66
CA VAL A 277 -6.10 -13.85 -11.26
C VAL A 277 -7.16 -12.84 -10.83
N ILE A 278 -7.72 -13.03 -9.63
CA ILE A 278 -8.65 -12.08 -9.03
C ILE A 278 -7.85 -11.08 -8.19
N LEU A 279 -8.15 -9.80 -8.38
CA LEU A 279 -7.62 -8.68 -7.63
C LEU A 279 -8.78 -7.80 -7.13
N ARG A 280 -8.58 -7.07 -6.05
CA ARG A 280 -9.58 -6.22 -5.41
C ARG A 280 -9.06 -4.80 -5.23
N GLU A 281 -9.97 -3.85 -5.35
CA GLU A 281 -9.82 -2.47 -4.90
C GLU A 281 -10.83 -2.28 -3.77
N GLU A 282 -10.36 -1.91 -2.59
CA GLU A 282 -11.13 -1.90 -1.35
C GLU A 282 -11.11 -0.49 -0.75
N PRO A 283 -12.25 0.06 -0.30
CA PRO A 283 -12.23 1.29 0.50
C PRO A 283 -11.55 1.03 1.85
N PHE A 284 -11.19 2.09 2.57
CA PHE A 284 -10.72 1.98 3.96
C PHE A 284 -11.86 1.56 4.90
N GLU A 285 -11.52 0.77 5.93
CA GLU A 285 -12.47 0.23 6.92
C GLU A 285 -12.86 1.29 7.96
N ILE A 286 -11.89 2.07 8.45
CA ILE A 286 -12.08 3.03 9.54
C ILE A 286 -12.25 4.44 8.97
N ALA A 287 -11.30 4.89 8.15
CA ALA A 287 -11.30 6.20 7.52
C ALA A 287 -12.04 6.14 6.17
N LYS A 288 -13.36 5.91 6.22
CA LYS A 288 -14.20 5.69 5.03
C LYS A 288 -13.94 6.74 3.95
N ASP A 289 -13.53 6.28 2.77
CA ASP A 289 -13.17 7.15 1.66
C ASP A 289 -14.25 7.21 0.57
N SER A 290 -13.93 7.92 -0.50
CA SER A 290 -14.79 8.02 -1.67
C SER A 290 -14.82 6.75 -2.53
N ILE A 291 -13.84 5.84 -2.37
CA ILE A 291 -13.62 4.68 -3.23
C ILE A 291 -14.72 3.63 -2.99
N GLY A 292 -15.10 2.94 -4.07
CA GLY A 292 -16.06 1.84 -4.01
C GLY A 292 -15.34 0.51 -4.11
N TYR A 293 -15.93 -0.54 -3.54
CA TYR A 293 -15.39 -1.89 -3.66
C TYR A 293 -15.47 -2.37 -5.13
N GLN A 294 -14.33 -2.75 -5.71
CA GLN A 294 -14.22 -3.31 -7.04
C GLN A 294 -13.43 -4.62 -7.05
N ILE A 295 -13.79 -5.50 -7.98
CA ILE A 295 -13.04 -6.72 -8.28
C ILE A 295 -12.58 -6.67 -9.73
N HIS A 296 -11.29 -6.92 -9.93
CA HIS A 296 -10.67 -7.03 -11.24
C HIS A 296 -10.26 -8.47 -11.51
N LEU A 297 -10.63 -8.98 -12.69
CA LEU A 297 -10.19 -10.25 -13.19
C LEU A 297 -9.09 -9.99 -14.23
N MET A 298 -7.84 -10.26 -13.85
CA MET A 298 -6.67 -10.15 -14.72
C MET A 298 -6.48 -11.45 -15.48
N ILE A 299 -6.76 -11.43 -16.78
CA ILE A 299 -6.82 -12.61 -17.66
C ILE A 299 -5.54 -12.67 -18.49
N TRP A 300 -4.83 -13.79 -18.44
CA TRP A 300 -3.62 -14.01 -19.23
C TRP A 300 -3.96 -14.23 -20.70
N GLU A 301 -3.24 -13.52 -21.57
CA GLU A 301 -3.34 -13.68 -23.02
C GLU A 301 -2.09 -14.35 -23.60
N LYS A 302 -2.26 -15.06 -24.72
CA LYS A 302 -1.15 -15.67 -25.44
C LYS A 302 -0.29 -14.59 -26.10
N GLY A 303 0.87 -14.31 -25.51
CA GLY A 303 1.93 -13.53 -26.13
C GLY A 303 3.06 -14.42 -26.65
N ILE A 304 3.67 -14.04 -27.79
CA ILE A 304 4.77 -14.80 -28.39
C ILE A 304 6.07 -14.65 -27.58
N LEU A 305 6.44 -13.40 -27.28
CA LEU A 305 7.66 -13.06 -26.55
C LEU A 305 7.36 -12.59 -25.13
N ASN A 306 6.45 -11.63 -25.02
CA ASN A 306 6.08 -10.97 -23.78
C ASN A 306 4.77 -11.53 -23.24
N ARG A 307 4.64 -11.60 -21.92
CA ARG A 307 3.38 -11.86 -21.24
C ARG A 307 2.44 -10.68 -21.47
N LYS A 308 1.15 -10.98 -21.66
CA LYS A 308 0.09 -10.00 -21.84
C LYS A 308 -1.09 -10.36 -20.95
N VAL A 309 -1.80 -9.34 -20.50
CA VAL A 309 -3.02 -9.51 -19.72
C VAL A 309 -4.12 -8.58 -20.25
N LYS A 310 -5.35 -8.98 -20.01
CA LYS A 310 -6.56 -8.17 -20.19
C LYS A 310 -7.29 -8.08 -18.86
N ILE A 311 -7.86 -6.92 -18.55
CA ILE A 311 -8.58 -6.69 -17.30
C ILE A 311 -10.09 -6.65 -17.58
N GLU A 312 -10.86 -7.43 -16.82
CA GLU A 312 -12.32 -7.32 -16.70
C GLU A 312 -12.64 -6.80 -15.30
N SER A 313 -13.34 -5.66 -15.17
CA SER A 313 -13.63 -5.02 -13.88
C SER A 313 -15.11 -5.12 -13.52
N TYR A 314 -15.39 -5.27 -12.23
CA TYR A 314 -16.73 -5.36 -11.66
C TYR A 314 -16.80 -4.50 -10.41
N SER A 315 -17.73 -3.55 -10.36
CA SER A 315 -17.89 -2.63 -9.24
C SER A 315 -19.20 -2.86 -8.50
N LEU A 316 -19.18 -2.67 -7.18
CA LEU A 316 -20.40 -2.37 -6.44
C LEU A 316 -20.66 -0.87 -6.55
N GLU A 317 -21.82 -0.48 -7.05
CA GLU A 317 -22.24 0.93 -7.02
C GLU A 317 -22.41 1.35 -5.55
N LYS A 318 -21.94 2.55 -5.20
CA LYS A 318 -22.35 3.18 -3.93
C LYS A 318 -23.87 3.31 -3.96
N ASN A 319 -24.56 2.83 -2.92
CA ASN A 319 -25.93 3.29 -2.71
C ASN A 319 -25.86 4.81 -2.67
N LYS A 320 -26.62 5.49 -3.54
CA LYS A 320 -26.89 6.91 -3.37
C LYS A 320 -27.75 7.00 -2.10
N GLU A 321 -27.13 7.28 -0.97
CA GLU A 321 -27.84 7.85 0.18
C GLU A 321 -28.01 9.35 -0.03
#